data_AF-A0A453KB57-F1
#
_entry.id   AF-A0A453KB57-F1
#
_cell.length_a   1.000
_cell.length_b   1.000
_cell.length_c   1.000
_cell.angle_alpha   90.00
_cell.angle_beta   90.00
_cell.angle_gamma   90.00
#
_symmetry.space_group_name_H-M   'P 1'
#
loop_
_entity.id
_entity.type
_entity.pdbx_description
1 polymer ?
#
loop_
_entity_poly.entity_id
_entity_poly.type
_entity_poly.pdbx_seq_one_letter_code
_entity_poly.pdbx_strand_id
1 'polypeptide(L)'
;VYYEGCPGCAMERRKESSTGTPYKELFFVGITTFASSLPITSLFPFLYFMIQDLHVAQREEDIGFYAGFLGASYMVGRGFASIFWGMVADRIGRKPVIVFSLFTVIVFNTLFGLSVKYWMAITTRLLLGALNGFLAPIKAYSIEVCRDDEQALGISIVNTAWGLGLIIGPAIGGYLAQPAKQYPHIFHDKSTFGRFPYLLPCLCISIFATFALISCIWLPETLHKHAKFEMGAETAEAGTTQESTESPKKSLWKNWPLMSSIITYCVFSLHDTAYSEIFSLWTVSGRKYGGLSFSSKDVGQVLTVAGVSLLVYQIFVYRWLNNTLGPVNSTRIASVSY
;
A
#
# COMPACT_ATOMS: atom_id res chain seq x y z
N VAL A 1 -12.12 -33.44 -1.45
CA VAL A 1 -11.45 -34.19 -2.55
C VAL A 1 -10.37 -33.28 -3.11
N TYR A 2 -9.13 -33.77 -3.28
CA TYR A 2 -8.05 -32.96 -3.84
C TYR A 2 -7.84 -33.24 -5.32
N TYR A 3 -7.95 -32.22 -6.17
CA TYR A 3 -7.71 -32.34 -7.61
C TYR A 3 -6.23 -32.17 -7.95
N GLU A 4 -5.67 -33.07 -8.76
CA GLU A 4 -4.31 -32.94 -9.29
C GLU A 4 -4.22 -31.78 -10.31
N GLY A 5 -3.11 -31.03 -10.30
CA GLY A 5 -2.93 -29.86 -11.16
C GLY A 5 -3.62 -28.57 -10.69
N CYS A 6 -4.41 -28.61 -9.61
CA CYS A 6 -5.02 -27.42 -9.01
C CYS A 6 -4.05 -26.75 -8.01
N PRO A 7 -3.63 -25.49 -8.22
CA PRO A 7 -2.72 -24.79 -7.31
C PRO A 7 -3.26 -24.65 -5.88
N GLY A 8 -4.54 -24.30 -5.73
CA GLY A 8 -5.20 -24.21 -4.42
C GLY A 8 -5.21 -25.53 -3.66
N CYS A 9 -5.57 -26.65 -4.31
CA CYS A 9 -5.51 -27.98 -3.69
C CYS A 9 -4.09 -28.38 -3.28
N ALA A 10 -3.07 -27.99 -4.06
CA ALA A 10 -1.69 -28.24 -3.70
C ALA A 10 -1.27 -27.44 -2.46
N MET A 11 -1.78 -26.21 -2.31
CA MET A 11 -1.55 -25.40 -1.12
C MET A 11 -2.24 -25.98 0.11
N GLU A 12 -3.50 -26.42 0.01
CA GLU A 12 -4.22 -27.06 1.12
C GLU A 12 -3.53 -28.34 1.59
N ARG A 13 -3.14 -29.24 0.66
CA ARG A 13 -2.34 -30.43 1.00
C ARG A 13 -1.06 -30.05 1.74
N ARG A 14 -0.40 -28.96 1.32
CA ARG A 14 0.81 -28.47 1.99
C ARG A 14 0.52 -27.98 3.41
N LYS A 15 -0.61 -27.29 3.64
CA LYS A 15 -1.03 -26.88 4.99
C LYS A 15 -1.35 -28.06 5.90
N GLU A 16 -1.99 -29.11 5.38
CA GLU A 16 -2.31 -30.31 6.16
C GLU A 16 -1.06 -31.13 6.50
N SER A 17 -0.12 -31.22 5.55
CA SER A 17 1.12 -31.99 5.72
C SER A 17 2.20 -31.29 6.55
N SER A 18 2.14 -29.96 6.67
CA SER A 18 3.15 -29.16 7.36
C SER A 18 2.64 -28.71 8.73
N THR A 19 3.36 -29.10 9.78
CA THR A 19 3.10 -28.66 11.16
C THR A 19 3.82 -27.35 11.51
N GLY A 20 4.62 -26.79 10.60
CA GLY A 20 5.41 -25.58 10.82
C GLY A 20 4.79 -24.32 10.21
N THR A 21 5.14 -23.18 10.77
CA THR A 21 4.75 -21.84 10.30
C THR A 21 5.29 -21.62 8.87
N PRO A 22 4.52 -21.04 7.92
CA PRO A 22 4.95 -20.82 6.54
C PRO A 22 5.87 -19.59 6.40
N TYR A 23 7.02 -19.61 7.10
CA TYR A 23 7.96 -18.48 7.16
C TYR A 23 8.43 -18.02 5.78
N LYS A 24 8.59 -18.93 4.82
CA LYS A 24 9.04 -18.61 3.46
C LYS A 24 8.02 -17.74 2.73
N GLU A 25 6.76 -18.15 2.74
CA GLU A 25 5.68 -17.42 2.07
C GLU A 25 5.40 -16.09 2.78
N LEU A 26 5.42 -16.10 4.12
CA LEU A 26 5.26 -14.90 4.94
C LEU A 26 6.39 -13.88 4.72
N PHE A 27 7.62 -14.34 4.51
CA PHE A 27 8.75 -13.47 4.16
C PHE A 27 8.51 -12.74 2.83
N PHE A 28 8.02 -13.45 1.81
CA PHE A 28 7.67 -12.82 0.53
C PHE A 28 6.45 -11.91 0.63
N VAL A 29 5.45 -12.26 1.45
CA VAL A 29 4.34 -11.34 1.78
C VAL A 29 4.89 -10.05 2.38
N GLY A 30 5.85 -10.15 3.31
CA GLY A 30 6.53 -9.01 3.90
C GLY A 30 7.27 -8.16 2.85
N ILE A 31 8.15 -8.77 2.04
CA ILE A 31 8.93 -8.04 1.01
C ILE A 31 8.03 -7.34 0.00
N THR A 32 7.03 -8.03 -0.53
CA THR A 32 6.13 -7.46 -1.55
C THR A 32 5.25 -6.36 -0.98
N THR A 33 4.84 -6.48 0.29
CA THR A 33 4.09 -5.43 1.01
C THR A 33 4.94 -4.20 1.25
N PHE A 34 6.18 -4.42 1.70
CA PHE A 34 7.13 -3.34 1.91
C PHE A 34 7.45 -2.62 0.59
N ALA A 35 7.70 -3.36 -0.50
CA ALA A 35 7.94 -2.74 -1.82
C ALA A 35 6.75 -1.90 -2.32
N SER A 36 5.53 -2.36 -2.04
CA SER A 36 4.31 -1.69 -2.49
C SER A 36 3.91 -0.49 -1.63
N SER A 37 4.41 -0.36 -0.40
CA SER A 37 4.13 0.78 0.48
C SER A 37 5.05 1.97 0.21
N LEU A 38 6.30 1.72 -0.22
CA LEU A 38 7.32 2.75 -0.45
C LEU A 38 6.89 3.90 -1.39
N PRO A 39 6.25 3.68 -2.56
CA PRO A 39 5.87 4.78 -3.45
C PRO A 39 4.90 5.80 -2.83
N ILE A 40 4.12 5.36 -1.82
CA ILE A 40 3.16 6.20 -1.12
C ILE A 40 3.90 7.03 -0.07
N THR A 41 4.67 6.36 0.79
CA THR A 41 5.25 6.98 1.97
C THR A 41 6.48 7.83 1.65
N SER A 42 7.22 7.51 0.59
CA SER A 42 8.39 8.29 0.18
C SER A 42 8.04 9.65 -0.43
N LEU A 43 6.79 9.88 -0.83
CA LEU A 43 6.39 11.12 -1.49
C LEU A 43 6.40 12.31 -0.51
N PHE A 44 5.96 12.10 0.73
CA PHE A 44 5.69 13.19 1.68
C PHE A 44 6.85 14.17 1.91
N PRO A 45 8.11 13.72 2.10
CA PRO A 45 9.23 14.62 2.35
C PRO A 45 9.59 15.54 1.18
N PHE A 46 9.29 15.13 -0.05
CA PHE A 46 9.72 15.88 -1.25
C PHE A 46 8.56 16.45 -2.08
N LEU A 47 7.31 16.15 -1.72
CA LEU A 47 6.12 16.59 -2.46
C LEU A 47 6.07 18.11 -2.63
N TYR A 48 6.25 18.87 -1.55
CA TYR A 48 6.27 20.34 -1.60
C TYR A 48 7.33 20.85 -2.59
N PHE A 49 8.56 20.37 -2.44
CA PHE A 49 9.68 20.76 -3.28
C PHE A 49 9.44 20.39 -4.74
N MET A 50 8.80 19.26 -5.02
CA MET A 50 8.48 18.84 -6.37
C MET A 50 7.52 19.81 -7.05
N ILE A 51 6.48 20.25 -6.33
CA ILE A 51 5.56 21.27 -6.86
C ILE A 51 6.27 22.60 -7.08
N GLN A 52 7.15 22.98 -6.16
CA GLN A 52 7.96 24.19 -6.28
C GLN A 52 8.89 24.14 -7.52
N ASP A 53 9.65 23.06 -7.69
CA ASP A 53 10.59 22.87 -8.81
C ASP A 53 9.85 22.71 -10.16
N LEU A 54 8.59 22.29 -10.17
CA LEU A 54 7.75 22.22 -11.37
C LEU A 54 7.20 23.58 -11.81
N HIS A 55 7.33 24.62 -10.99
CA HIS A 55 6.90 25.99 -11.27
C HIS A 55 5.43 26.10 -11.73
N VAL A 56 4.55 25.25 -11.18
CA VAL A 56 3.11 25.25 -11.51
C VAL A 56 2.31 26.25 -10.67
N ALA A 57 2.76 26.48 -9.43
CA ALA A 57 2.16 27.45 -8.53
C ALA A 57 2.73 28.85 -8.79
N GLN A 58 1.88 29.85 -9.00
CA GLN A 58 2.32 31.25 -9.19
C GLN A 58 2.76 31.89 -7.86
N ARG A 59 2.17 31.45 -6.75
CA ARG A 59 2.43 31.95 -5.40
C ARG A 59 2.78 30.80 -4.48
N GLU A 60 3.60 31.05 -3.46
CA GLU A 60 3.99 30.02 -2.48
C GLU A 60 2.77 29.41 -1.76
N GLU A 61 1.73 30.21 -1.53
CA GLU A 61 0.48 29.77 -0.89
C GLU A 61 -0.30 28.73 -1.73
N ASP A 62 -0.12 28.74 -3.05
CA ASP A 62 -0.82 27.79 -3.94
C ASP A 62 -0.08 26.44 -4.02
N ILE A 63 1.18 26.34 -3.54
CA ILE A 63 1.97 25.10 -3.59
C ILE A 63 1.26 23.96 -2.86
N GLY A 64 0.69 24.24 -1.68
CA GLY A 64 -0.04 23.25 -0.89
C GLY A 64 -1.26 22.69 -1.63
N PHE A 65 -1.97 23.52 -2.39
CA PHE A 65 -3.12 23.10 -3.19
C PHE A 65 -2.71 22.12 -4.29
N TYR A 66 -1.71 22.47 -5.09
CA TYR A 66 -1.21 21.59 -6.16
C TYR A 66 -0.57 20.30 -5.62
N ALA A 67 0.08 20.38 -4.45
CA ALA A 67 0.62 19.22 -3.74
C ALA A 67 -0.48 18.25 -3.31
N GLY A 68 -1.58 18.77 -2.74
CA GLY A 68 -2.74 17.97 -2.36
C GLY A 68 -3.35 17.20 -3.54
N PHE A 69 -3.54 17.86 -4.70
CA PHE A 69 -4.00 17.16 -5.91
C PHE A 69 -3.04 16.07 -6.38
N LEU A 70 -1.73 16.33 -6.30
CA LEU A 70 -0.72 15.35 -6.68
C LEU A 70 -0.72 14.14 -5.73
N GLY A 71 -0.78 14.37 -4.41
CA GLY A 71 -0.92 13.31 -3.40
C GLY A 71 -2.20 12.49 -3.60
N ALA A 72 -3.34 13.18 -3.73
CA ALA A 72 -4.66 12.58 -3.90
C ALA A 72 -4.79 11.75 -5.19
N SER A 73 -4.13 12.13 -6.29
CA SER A 73 -4.23 11.43 -7.58
C SER A 73 -3.97 9.92 -7.47
N TYR A 74 -3.00 9.51 -6.65
CA TYR A 74 -2.72 8.10 -6.38
C TYR A 74 -3.89 7.41 -5.67
N MET A 75 -4.43 8.05 -4.63
CA MET A 75 -5.51 7.48 -3.82
C MET A 75 -6.82 7.41 -4.59
N VAL A 76 -7.09 8.40 -5.45
CA VAL A 76 -8.24 8.41 -6.37
C VAL A 76 -8.15 7.22 -7.33
N GLY A 77 -7.00 7.04 -7.99
CA GLY A 77 -6.79 5.89 -8.88
C GLY A 77 -7.00 4.56 -8.16
N ARG A 78 -6.41 4.43 -6.97
CA ARG A 78 -6.55 3.23 -6.14
C ARG A 78 -7.99 2.98 -5.70
N GLY A 79 -8.71 4.02 -5.31
CA GLY A 79 -10.11 3.94 -4.89
C GLY A 79 -10.99 3.32 -5.96
N PHE A 80 -10.94 3.88 -7.18
CA PHE A 80 -11.74 3.40 -8.32
C PHE A 80 -11.39 1.95 -8.72
N ALA A 81 -10.12 1.58 -8.67
CA ALA A 81 -9.68 0.26 -9.11
C ALA A 81 -9.70 -0.83 -8.03
N SER A 82 -9.93 -0.48 -6.76
CA SER A 82 -9.84 -1.40 -5.62
C SER A 82 -10.75 -2.63 -5.74
N ILE A 83 -12.04 -2.42 -6.03
CA ILE A 83 -13.04 -3.48 -6.20
C ILE A 83 -12.72 -4.32 -7.45
N PHE A 84 -12.31 -3.65 -8.54
CA PHE A 84 -11.91 -4.32 -9.78
C PHE A 84 -10.78 -5.32 -9.54
N TRP A 85 -9.69 -4.91 -8.89
CA TRP A 85 -8.55 -5.79 -8.64
C TRP A 85 -8.85 -6.92 -7.66
N GLY A 86 -9.75 -6.72 -6.70
CA GLY A 86 -10.26 -7.81 -5.85
C GLY A 86 -10.95 -8.90 -6.68
N MET A 87 -11.90 -8.50 -7.54
CA MET A 87 -12.60 -9.43 -8.43
C MET A 87 -11.66 -10.13 -9.43
N VAL A 88 -10.65 -9.41 -9.94
CA VAL A 88 -9.65 -9.99 -10.86
C VAL A 88 -8.78 -11.02 -10.13
N ALA A 89 -8.37 -10.74 -8.89
CA ALA A 89 -7.55 -11.67 -8.10
C ALA A 89 -8.32 -12.97 -7.78
N ASP A 90 -9.61 -12.88 -7.51
CA ASP A 90 -10.44 -14.06 -7.28
C ASP A 90 -10.69 -14.89 -8.56
N ARG A 91 -10.53 -14.29 -9.74
CA ARG A 91 -10.72 -15.00 -11.04
C ARG A 91 -9.44 -15.56 -11.63
N ILE A 92 -8.36 -14.78 -11.60
CA ILE A 92 -7.09 -15.09 -12.28
C ILE A 92 -6.09 -15.71 -11.30
N GLY A 93 -6.22 -15.39 -10.01
CA GLY A 93 -5.32 -15.83 -8.95
C GLY A 93 -4.63 -14.65 -8.28
N ARG A 94 -4.10 -14.89 -7.09
CA ARG A 94 -3.61 -13.83 -6.20
C ARG A 94 -2.20 -13.45 -6.61
N LYS A 95 -1.39 -14.44 -7.01
CA LYS A 95 0.00 -14.24 -7.45
C LYS A 95 0.09 -13.37 -8.71
N PRO A 96 -0.65 -13.62 -9.82
CA PRO A 96 -0.61 -12.77 -11.01
C PRO A 96 -0.93 -11.31 -10.74
N VAL A 97 -1.92 -11.03 -9.86
CA VAL A 97 -2.29 -9.66 -9.53
C VAL A 97 -1.23 -8.96 -8.69
N ILE A 98 -0.60 -9.66 -7.73
CA ILE A 98 0.54 -9.13 -6.97
C ILE A 98 1.73 -8.83 -7.89
N VAL A 99 2.07 -9.75 -8.79
CA VAL A 99 3.16 -9.59 -9.78
C VAL A 99 2.89 -8.39 -10.69
N PHE A 100 1.67 -8.26 -11.21
CA PHE A 100 1.26 -7.12 -12.04
C PHE A 100 1.34 -5.79 -11.28
N SER A 101 0.94 -5.78 -10.00
CA SER A 101 1.01 -4.59 -9.16
C SER A 101 2.45 -4.13 -8.94
N LEU A 102 3.38 -5.06 -8.68
CA LEU A 102 4.81 -4.75 -8.54
C LEU A 102 5.43 -4.26 -9.86
N PHE A 103 5.07 -4.87 -10.98
CA PHE A 103 5.47 -4.39 -12.30
C PHE A 103 5.01 -2.95 -12.55
N THR A 104 3.76 -2.65 -12.20
CA THR A 104 3.20 -1.29 -12.26
C THR A 104 3.99 -0.31 -11.39
N VAL A 105 4.37 -0.72 -10.17
CA VAL A 105 5.26 0.09 -9.31
C VAL A 105 6.56 0.40 -10.04
N ILE A 106 7.26 -0.61 -10.58
CA ILE A 106 8.54 -0.40 -11.27
C ILE A 106 8.41 0.60 -12.43
N VAL A 107 7.39 0.46 -13.27
CA VAL A 107 7.20 1.31 -14.45
C VAL A 107 6.78 2.72 -14.03
N PHE A 108 5.65 2.87 -13.34
CA PHE A 108 5.05 4.18 -13.12
C PHE A 108 5.74 4.97 -12.01
N ASN A 109 6.36 4.33 -11.01
CA ASN A 109 7.18 5.03 -10.04
C ASN A 109 8.44 5.61 -10.69
N THR A 110 9.06 4.88 -11.63
CA THR A 110 10.20 5.40 -12.40
C THR A 110 9.79 6.55 -13.31
N LEU A 111 8.65 6.42 -14.01
CA LEU A 111 8.10 7.51 -14.83
C LEU A 111 7.73 8.74 -14.00
N PHE A 112 7.22 8.56 -12.79
CA PHE A 112 6.97 9.64 -11.85
C PHE A 112 8.26 10.40 -11.50
N GLY A 113 9.35 9.68 -11.20
CA GLY A 113 10.66 10.28 -10.97
C GLY A 113 11.26 11.04 -12.17
N LEU A 114 10.86 10.66 -13.39
CA LEU A 114 11.23 11.33 -14.65
C LEU A 114 10.29 12.51 -15.01
N SER A 115 9.33 12.84 -14.16
CA SER A 115 8.32 13.86 -14.48
C SER A 115 8.92 15.28 -14.45
N VAL A 116 8.78 15.99 -15.57
CA VAL A 116 9.21 17.40 -15.74
C VAL A 116 8.05 18.37 -15.85
N LYS A 117 6.81 17.87 -15.88
CA LYS A 117 5.58 18.65 -15.95
C LYS A 117 4.61 18.16 -14.87
N TYR A 118 3.85 19.08 -14.30
CA TYR A 118 2.84 18.78 -13.28
C TYR A 118 1.83 17.72 -13.72
N TRP A 119 1.28 17.85 -14.93
CA TRP A 119 0.32 16.89 -15.47
C TRP A 119 0.92 15.50 -15.70
N MET A 120 2.21 15.42 -16.07
CA MET A 120 2.90 14.13 -16.18
C MET A 120 3.00 13.44 -14.81
N ALA A 121 3.29 14.19 -13.74
CA ALA A 121 3.35 13.69 -12.38
C ALA A 121 1.98 13.20 -11.89
N ILE A 122 0.91 13.98 -12.14
CA ILE A 122 -0.48 13.61 -11.83
C ILE A 122 -0.88 12.31 -12.55
N THR A 123 -0.66 12.24 -13.87
CA THR A 123 -1.08 11.07 -14.67
C THR A 123 -0.31 9.81 -14.27
N THR A 124 1.00 9.90 -14.06
CA THR A 124 1.81 8.74 -13.64
C THR A 124 1.40 8.24 -12.25
N ARG A 125 1.11 9.12 -11.28
CA ARG A 125 0.59 8.71 -9.97
C ARG A 125 -0.81 8.14 -10.03
N LEU A 126 -1.70 8.74 -10.83
CA LEU A 126 -3.06 8.24 -11.02
C LEU A 126 -3.05 6.83 -11.62
N LEU A 127 -2.25 6.61 -12.67
CA LEU A 127 -2.10 5.31 -13.31
C LEU A 127 -1.44 4.30 -12.37
N LEU A 128 -0.41 4.71 -11.62
CA LEU A 128 0.19 3.87 -10.59
C LEU A 128 -0.87 3.43 -9.56
N GLY A 129 -1.70 4.35 -9.06
CA GLY A 129 -2.77 4.04 -8.13
C GLY A 129 -3.83 3.10 -8.72
N ALA A 130 -4.29 3.38 -9.94
CA ALA A 130 -5.33 2.60 -10.62
C ALA A 130 -4.89 1.19 -11.03
N LEU A 131 -3.63 1.01 -11.39
CA LEU A 131 -3.11 -0.29 -11.81
C LEU A 131 -2.49 -1.10 -10.64
N ASN A 132 -2.29 -0.47 -9.47
CA ASN A 132 -1.74 -1.13 -8.28
C ASN A 132 -2.85 -1.72 -7.39
N GLY A 133 -3.29 -2.91 -7.77
CA GLY A 133 -4.29 -3.73 -7.08
C GLY A 133 -3.82 -4.46 -5.82
N PHE A 134 -2.65 -4.15 -5.27
CA PHE A 134 -1.93 -5.03 -4.33
C PHE A 134 -2.62 -5.32 -2.98
N LEU A 135 -3.29 -4.34 -2.36
CA LEU A 135 -3.70 -4.42 -0.94
C LEU A 135 -4.73 -5.50 -0.63
N ALA A 136 -5.73 -5.69 -1.49
CA ALA A 136 -6.75 -6.71 -1.27
C ALA A 136 -6.20 -8.13 -1.49
N PRO A 137 -5.55 -8.43 -2.64
CA PRO A 137 -4.97 -9.73 -2.92
C PRO A 137 -3.90 -10.16 -1.91
N ILE A 138 -3.04 -9.26 -1.42
CA ILE A 138 -1.99 -9.66 -0.47
C ILE A 138 -2.57 -10.09 0.88
N LYS A 139 -3.62 -9.42 1.37
CA LYS A 139 -4.27 -9.78 2.64
C LYS A 139 -4.99 -11.12 2.50
N ALA A 140 -5.71 -11.32 1.40
CA ALA A 140 -6.33 -12.60 1.08
C ALA A 140 -5.26 -13.71 0.95
N TYR A 141 -4.21 -13.48 0.18
CA TYR A 141 -3.10 -14.41 -0.01
C TYR A 141 -2.42 -14.78 1.31
N SER A 142 -2.19 -13.80 2.19
CA SER A 142 -1.57 -14.05 3.49
C SER A 142 -2.42 -14.97 4.37
N ILE A 143 -3.75 -14.82 4.34
CA ILE A 143 -4.68 -15.70 5.07
C ILE A 143 -4.70 -17.08 4.40
N GLU A 144 -4.78 -17.12 3.07
CA GLU A 144 -4.86 -18.34 2.27
C GLU A 144 -3.58 -19.18 2.30
N VAL A 145 -2.46 -18.64 2.73
CA VAL A 145 -1.21 -19.40 2.92
C VAL A 145 -1.08 -19.92 4.35
N CYS A 146 -1.60 -19.18 5.34
CA CYS A 146 -1.54 -19.56 6.74
C CYS A 146 -2.53 -20.68 7.07
N ARG A 147 -2.21 -21.43 8.13
CA ARG A 147 -3.19 -22.28 8.83
C ARG A 147 -4.11 -21.39 9.67
N ASP A 148 -5.28 -21.91 10.05
CA ASP A 148 -6.33 -21.13 10.72
C ASP A 148 -5.88 -20.51 12.06
N ASP A 149 -4.99 -21.19 12.77
CA ASP A 149 -4.34 -20.72 14.00
C ASP A 149 -3.29 -19.61 13.76
N GLU A 150 -2.78 -19.48 12.55
CA GLU A 150 -1.69 -18.58 12.18
C GLU A 150 -2.14 -17.40 11.29
N GLN A 151 -3.42 -17.31 10.93
CA GLN A 151 -3.92 -16.22 10.08
C GLN A 151 -3.64 -14.83 10.68
N ALA A 152 -3.72 -14.72 12.01
CA ALA A 152 -3.37 -13.49 12.73
C ALA A 152 -1.89 -13.10 12.54
N LEU A 153 -0.98 -14.07 12.49
CA LEU A 153 0.44 -13.83 12.22
C LEU A 153 0.64 -13.32 10.78
N GLY A 154 -0.05 -13.92 9.81
CA GLY A 154 0.00 -13.48 8.42
C GLY A 154 -0.42 -12.02 8.25
N ILE A 155 -1.57 -11.66 8.81
CA ILE A 155 -2.06 -10.26 8.78
C ILE A 155 -1.11 -9.32 9.54
N SER A 156 -0.53 -9.77 10.66
CA SER A 156 0.48 -9.00 11.39
C SER A 156 1.68 -8.66 10.51
N ILE A 157 2.19 -9.62 9.73
CA ILE A 157 3.35 -9.41 8.85
C ILE A 157 3.05 -8.39 7.74
N VAL A 158 1.84 -8.43 7.15
CA VAL A 158 1.40 -7.40 6.20
C VAL A 158 1.43 -6.01 6.86
N ASN A 159 0.88 -5.89 8.07
CA ASN A 159 0.84 -4.60 8.78
C ASN A 159 2.24 -4.13 9.21
N THR A 160 3.11 -5.03 9.68
CA THR A 160 4.50 -4.71 10.05
C THR A 160 5.29 -4.26 8.83
N ALA A 161 5.17 -4.94 7.68
CA ALA A 161 5.83 -4.55 6.44
C ALA A 161 5.33 -3.19 5.93
N TRP A 162 4.04 -2.91 6.08
CA TRP A 162 3.49 -1.58 5.81
C TRP A 162 4.08 -0.52 6.74
N GLY A 163 4.16 -0.82 8.05
CA GLY A 163 4.79 0.04 9.06
C GLY A 163 6.26 0.35 8.78
N LEU A 164 7.03 -0.64 8.33
CA LEU A 164 8.41 -0.42 7.85
C LEU A 164 8.46 0.55 6.66
N GLY A 165 7.45 0.51 5.79
CA GLY A 165 7.29 1.47 4.70
C GLY A 165 7.13 2.92 5.19
N LEU A 166 6.43 3.13 6.31
CA LEU A 166 6.27 4.45 6.95
C LEU A 166 7.57 4.98 7.56
N ILE A 167 8.52 4.10 7.85
CA ILE A 167 9.83 4.48 8.40
C ILE A 167 10.83 4.73 7.25
N ILE A 168 11.00 3.72 6.40
CA ILE A 168 12.06 3.73 5.38
C ILE A 168 11.66 4.60 4.18
N GLY A 169 10.36 4.68 3.86
CA GLY A 169 9.88 5.52 2.76
C GLY A 169 10.25 6.99 2.92
N PRO A 170 9.89 7.66 4.02
CA PRO A 170 10.27 9.04 4.26
C PRO A 170 11.78 9.25 4.33
N ALA A 171 12.55 8.29 4.84
CA ALA A 171 14.01 8.35 4.81
C ALA A 171 14.54 8.37 3.35
N ILE A 172 14.07 7.46 2.50
CA ILE A 172 14.43 7.42 1.08
C ILE A 172 14.02 8.74 0.40
N GLY A 173 12.79 9.19 0.61
CA GLY A 173 12.26 10.41 0.01
C GLY A 173 13.01 11.67 0.44
N GLY A 174 13.31 11.82 1.73
CA GLY A 174 13.93 13.03 2.26
C GLY A 174 15.40 13.15 1.90
N TYR A 175 16.17 12.06 2.05
CA TYR A 175 17.61 12.08 1.82
C TYR A 175 17.99 11.99 0.34
N LEU A 176 17.20 11.31 -0.50
CA LEU A 176 17.58 11.13 -1.91
C LEU A 176 16.94 12.16 -2.84
N ALA A 177 15.97 12.96 -2.39
CA ALA A 177 15.40 14.02 -3.21
C ALA A 177 16.40 15.16 -3.46
N GLN A 178 16.33 15.77 -4.64
CA GLN A 178 17.22 16.86 -5.06
C GLN A 178 18.71 16.57 -4.79
N PRO A 179 19.26 15.43 -5.25
CA PRO A 179 20.60 14.99 -4.87
C PRO A 179 21.70 15.94 -5.35
N ALA A 180 21.48 16.68 -6.45
CA ALA A 180 22.40 17.72 -6.90
C ALA A 180 22.48 18.92 -5.92
N LYS A 181 21.36 19.27 -5.26
CA LYS A 181 21.33 20.32 -4.24
C LYS A 181 21.87 19.83 -2.89
N GLN A 182 21.52 18.59 -2.49
CA GLN A 182 21.91 18.03 -1.19
C GLN A 182 23.36 17.52 -1.15
N TYR A 183 23.86 16.97 -2.26
CA TYR A 183 25.18 16.35 -2.35
C TYR A 183 25.96 16.86 -3.59
N PRO A 184 26.30 18.15 -3.66
CA PRO A 184 26.92 18.78 -4.83
C PRO A 184 28.32 18.21 -5.17
N HIS A 185 28.99 17.57 -4.19
CA HIS A 185 30.27 16.90 -4.41
C HIS A 185 30.17 15.57 -5.18
N ILE A 186 28.98 14.95 -5.20
CA ILE A 186 28.72 13.64 -5.83
C ILE A 186 27.87 13.82 -7.09
N PHE A 187 26.87 14.71 -7.04
CA PHE A 187 25.94 14.95 -8.13
C PHE A 187 26.07 16.39 -8.63
N HIS A 188 26.44 16.55 -9.90
CA HIS A 188 26.48 17.86 -10.56
C HIS A 188 25.10 18.26 -11.09
N ASP A 189 24.83 19.56 -11.15
CA ASP A 189 23.57 20.12 -11.70
C ASP A 189 23.31 19.74 -13.17
N LYS A 190 24.38 19.52 -13.94
CA LYS A 190 24.28 19.08 -15.34
C LYS A 190 24.06 17.57 -15.50
N SER A 191 24.04 16.80 -14.41
CA SER A 191 23.79 15.36 -14.45
C SER A 191 22.31 15.05 -14.70
N THR A 192 22.00 13.78 -15.00
CA THR A 192 20.62 13.28 -15.08
C THR A 192 19.82 13.58 -13.82
N PHE A 193 20.45 13.53 -12.64
CA PHE A 193 19.79 13.81 -11.37
C PHE A 193 19.64 15.30 -11.05
N GLY A 194 20.36 16.18 -11.76
CA GLY A 194 20.07 17.62 -11.76
C GLY A 194 18.87 17.95 -12.65
N ARG A 195 18.75 17.28 -13.80
CA ARG A 195 17.58 17.40 -14.69
C ARG A 195 16.30 16.77 -14.09
N PHE A 196 16.44 15.67 -13.36
CA PHE A 196 15.34 14.96 -12.72
C PHE A 196 15.60 14.82 -11.21
N PRO A 197 15.29 15.86 -10.40
CA PRO A 197 15.65 15.91 -8.97
C PRO A 197 15.01 14.82 -8.10
N TYR A 198 13.91 14.21 -8.56
CA TYR A 198 13.16 13.19 -7.83
C TYR A 198 13.34 11.78 -8.40
N LEU A 199 14.23 11.63 -9.40
CA LEU A 199 14.48 10.34 -10.04
C LEU A 199 15.17 9.36 -9.09
N LEU A 200 16.15 9.82 -8.30
CA LEU A 200 16.93 8.96 -7.41
C LEU A 200 16.09 8.21 -6.37
N PRO A 201 15.21 8.85 -5.57
CA PRO A 201 14.35 8.12 -4.63
C PRO A 201 13.43 7.15 -5.36
N CYS A 202 12.91 7.55 -6.53
CA CYS A 202 12.03 6.68 -7.33
C CYS A 202 12.77 5.46 -7.88
N LEU A 203 14.01 5.61 -8.36
CA LEU A 203 14.83 4.51 -8.84
C LEU A 203 15.19 3.53 -7.73
N CYS A 204 15.54 4.01 -6.54
CA CYS A 204 15.82 3.13 -5.40
C CYS A 204 14.61 2.24 -5.05
N ILE A 205 13.41 2.82 -5.06
CA ILE A 205 12.16 2.08 -4.84
C ILE A 205 11.87 1.11 -5.97
N SER A 206 12.06 1.51 -7.23
CA SER A 206 11.84 0.64 -8.40
C SER A 206 12.84 -0.53 -8.46
N ILE A 207 14.11 -0.31 -8.06
CA ILE A 207 15.11 -1.37 -7.94
C ILE A 207 14.69 -2.36 -6.85
N PHE A 208 14.28 -1.87 -5.69
CA PHE A 208 13.76 -2.72 -4.61
C PHE A 208 12.51 -3.50 -5.05
N ALA A 209 11.57 -2.84 -5.74
CA ALA A 209 10.39 -3.48 -6.30
C ALA A 209 10.73 -4.53 -7.36
N THR A 210 11.84 -4.37 -8.10
CA THR A 210 12.35 -5.38 -9.04
C THR A 210 12.83 -6.63 -8.31
N PHE A 211 13.58 -6.46 -7.20
CA PHE A 211 13.95 -7.59 -6.35
C PHE A 211 12.73 -8.28 -5.74
N ALA A 212 11.73 -7.51 -5.29
CA ALA A 212 10.47 -8.05 -4.80
C ALA A 212 9.71 -8.81 -5.91
N LEU A 213 9.70 -8.30 -7.14
CA LEU A 213 9.07 -8.95 -8.29
C LEU A 213 9.73 -10.29 -8.61
N ILE A 214 11.06 -10.34 -8.61
CA ILE A 214 11.83 -11.59 -8.78
C ILE A 214 11.50 -12.56 -7.64
N SER A 215 11.35 -12.05 -6.41
CA SER A 215 10.96 -12.85 -5.24
C SER A 215 9.60 -13.54 -5.40
N CYS A 216 8.69 -12.99 -6.23
CA CYS A 216 7.39 -13.60 -6.50
C CYS A 216 7.48 -14.91 -7.30
N ILE A 217 8.61 -15.25 -7.93
CA ILE A 217 8.77 -16.54 -8.62
C ILE A 217 8.52 -17.69 -7.64
N TRP A 218 8.96 -17.55 -6.39
CA TRP A 218 8.82 -18.54 -5.33
C TRP A 218 7.48 -18.50 -4.58
N LEU A 219 6.58 -17.55 -4.89
CA LEU A 219 5.23 -17.54 -4.34
C LEU A 219 4.41 -18.69 -4.95
N PRO A 220 3.81 -19.60 -4.19
CA PRO A 220 2.79 -20.48 -4.72
C PRO A 220 1.53 -19.70 -5.14
N GLU A 221 0.69 -20.28 -5.98
CA GLU A 221 -0.65 -19.75 -6.26
C GLU A 221 -1.65 -20.45 -5.34
N THR A 222 -2.64 -19.69 -4.84
CA THR A 222 -3.64 -20.16 -3.86
C THR A 222 -5.02 -20.39 -4.48
N LEU A 223 -5.23 -20.02 -5.74
CA LEU A 223 -6.54 -20.14 -6.40
C LEU A 223 -6.96 -21.60 -6.66
N HIS A 224 -8.20 -21.92 -6.29
CA HIS A 224 -8.89 -23.16 -6.62
C HIS A 224 -9.53 -23.07 -8.01
N LYS A 225 -8.99 -23.81 -9.00
CA LYS A 225 -9.45 -23.76 -10.40
C LYS A 225 -10.63 -24.70 -10.72
N HIS A 226 -10.89 -25.71 -9.90
CA HIS A 226 -11.90 -26.76 -10.15
C HIS A 226 -13.34 -26.35 -9.77
N ALA A 227 -13.52 -25.36 -8.89
CA ALA A 227 -14.87 -24.90 -8.49
C ALA A 227 -15.70 -24.36 -9.69
N LYS A 228 -15.05 -23.95 -10.79
CA LYS A 228 -15.74 -23.58 -12.04
C LYS A 228 -16.25 -24.78 -12.85
N PHE A 229 -15.62 -25.95 -12.71
CA PHE A 229 -16.01 -27.17 -13.43
C PHE A 229 -17.12 -27.92 -12.71
N GLU A 230 -17.13 -27.96 -11.37
CA GLU A 230 -18.23 -28.56 -10.60
C GLU A 230 -19.54 -27.79 -10.81
N MET A 231 -19.54 -26.46 -10.75
CA MET A 231 -20.74 -25.67 -11.08
C MET A 231 -21.24 -25.88 -12.52
N GLY A 232 -20.35 -26.18 -13.47
CA GLY A 232 -20.68 -26.45 -14.88
C GLY A 232 -21.13 -27.89 -15.17
N ALA A 233 -20.62 -28.86 -14.41
CA ALA A 233 -21.03 -30.26 -14.48
C ALA A 233 -22.36 -30.49 -13.76
N GLU A 234 -22.56 -29.85 -12.60
CA GLU A 234 -23.86 -29.86 -11.89
C GLU A 234 -24.95 -29.18 -12.72
N THR A 235 -24.65 -28.12 -13.50
CA THR A 235 -25.64 -27.52 -14.42
C THR A 235 -25.90 -28.35 -15.68
N ALA A 236 -24.98 -29.24 -16.08
CA ALA A 236 -25.18 -30.14 -17.21
C ALA A 236 -25.95 -31.41 -16.84
N GLU A 237 -25.84 -31.88 -15.58
CA GLU A 237 -26.60 -33.03 -15.07
C GLU A 237 -27.97 -32.64 -14.47
N ALA A 238 -28.17 -31.38 -14.05
CA ALA A 238 -29.44 -30.86 -13.53
C ALA A 238 -30.50 -30.55 -14.62
N GLY A 239 -30.49 -31.31 -15.71
CA GLY A 239 -31.56 -31.34 -16.72
C GLY A 239 -32.83 -32.06 -16.27
N THR A 240 -33.20 -32.00 -14.99
CA THR A 240 -34.55 -32.33 -14.49
C THR A 240 -34.66 -31.90 -13.02
N THR A 241 -35.50 -30.90 -12.76
CA THR A 241 -36.08 -30.57 -11.44
C THR A 241 -35.11 -30.44 -10.26
N GLN A 242 -34.65 -29.21 -10.01
CA GLN A 242 -34.67 -28.62 -8.67
C GLN A 242 -34.48 -27.11 -8.79
N GLU A 243 -35.44 -26.34 -8.25
CA GLU A 243 -35.25 -24.92 -7.97
C GLU A 243 -34.01 -24.76 -7.12
N SER A 244 -32.95 -24.23 -7.72
CA SER A 244 -31.78 -23.78 -6.98
C SER A 244 -32.24 -22.69 -6.02
N THR A 245 -32.29 -23.01 -4.73
CA THR A 245 -32.37 -22.04 -3.65
C THR A 245 -31.06 -21.25 -3.64
N GLU A 246 -30.88 -20.35 -4.61
CA GLU A 246 -29.87 -19.31 -4.53
C GLU A 246 -30.16 -18.55 -3.24
N SER A 247 -29.32 -18.74 -2.22
CA SER A 247 -29.34 -17.87 -1.04
C SER A 247 -29.31 -16.44 -1.56
N PRO A 248 -30.28 -15.57 -1.23
CA PRO A 248 -30.32 -14.23 -1.78
C PRO A 248 -29.01 -13.57 -1.35
N LYS A 249 -28.18 -13.15 -2.32
CA LYS A 249 -26.96 -12.36 -2.06
C LYS A 249 -27.37 -11.21 -1.16
N LYS A 250 -27.19 -11.37 0.16
CA LYS A 250 -27.55 -10.34 1.12
C LYS A 250 -26.71 -9.13 0.74
N SER A 251 -27.38 -8.10 0.24
CA SER A 251 -26.70 -6.89 -0.22
C SER A 251 -25.80 -6.42 0.91
N LEU A 252 -24.48 -6.41 0.67
CA LEU A 252 -23.48 -6.02 1.67
C LEU A 252 -23.78 -4.62 2.23
N TRP A 253 -24.35 -3.76 1.39
CA TRP A 253 -24.81 -2.41 1.71
C TRP A 253 -25.93 -2.36 2.76
N LYS A 254 -26.71 -3.45 2.93
CA LYS A 254 -27.77 -3.55 3.93
C LYS A 254 -27.27 -4.08 5.28
N ASN A 255 -26.01 -4.53 5.36
CA ASN A 255 -25.41 -4.99 6.61
C ASN A 255 -24.94 -3.78 7.44
N TRP A 256 -25.81 -3.28 8.32
CA TRP A 256 -25.54 -2.08 9.12
C TRP A 256 -24.26 -2.16 9.97
N PRO A 257 -23.98 -3.25 10.72
CA PRO A 257 -22.70 -3.40 11.42
C PRO A 257 -21.46 -3.26 10.52
N LEU A 258 -21.50 -3.84 9.32
CA LEU A 258 -20.42 -3.73 8.34
C LEU A 258 -20.29 -2.29 7.83
N MET A 259 -21.40 -1.67 7.41
CA MET A 259 -21.40 -0.29 6.92
C MET A 259 -20.94 0.71 7.98
N SER A 260 -21.37 0.55 9.23
CA SER A 260 -20.91 1.37 10.36
C SER A 260 -19.40 1.25 10.57
N SER A 261 -18.84 0.04 10.45
CA SER A 261 -17.39 -0.20 10.57
C SER A 261 -16.62 0.46 9.42
N ILE A 262 -17.15 0.37 8.20
CA ILE A 262 -16.56 1.02 7.01
C ILE A 262 -16.58 2.55 7.16
N ILE A 263 -17.71 3.14 7.55
CA ILE A 263 -17.83 4.60 7.76
C ILE A 263 -16.83 5.07 8.81
N THR A 264 -16.75 4.36 9.94
CA THR A 264 -15.79 4.68 11.02
C THR A 264 -14.35 4.64 10.50
N TYR A 265 -14.00 3.58 9.76
CA TYR A 265 -12.67 3.47 9.15
C TYR A 265 -12.39 4.60 8.16
N CYS A 266 -13.36 4.99 7.32
CA CYS A 266 -13.21 6.10 6.39
C CYS A 266 -12.95 7.43 7.11
N VAL A 267 -13.65 7.71 8.21
CA VAL A 267 -13.42 8.94 8.99
C VAL A 267 -12.03 8.96 9.60
N PHE A 268 -11.60 7.86 10.24
CA PHE A 268 -10.24 7.76 10.80
C PHE A 268 -9.16 7.84 9.71
N SER A 269 -9.35 7.16 8.59
CA SER A 269 -8.39 7.17 7.48
C SER A 269 -8.30 8.54 6.82
N LEU A 270 -9.42 9.26 6.71
CA LEU A 270 -9.46 10.64 6.20
C LEU A 270 -8.67 11.56 7.13
N HIS A 271 -8.90 11.44 8.44
CA HIS A 271 -8.19 12.23 9.44
C HIS A 271 -6.67 11.95 9.42
N ASP A 272 -6.27 10.68 9.44
CA ASP A 272 -4.86 10.24 9.40
C ASP A 272 -4.14 10.75 8.13
N THR A 273 -4.80 10.64 6.98
CA THR A 273 -4.25 11.11 5.70
C THR A 273 -4.15 12.64 5.68
N ALA A 274 -5.20 13.34 6.12
CA ALA A 274 -5.21 14.79 6.18
C ALA A 274 -4.12 15.33 7.10
N TYR A 275 -3.98 14.74 8.30
CA TYR A 275 -2.91 15.09 9.23
C TYR A 275 -1.53 14.88 8.61
N SER A 276 -1.27 13.72 8.01
CA SER A 276 0.03 13.38 7.42
C SER A 276 0.41 14.31 6.26
N GLU A 277 -0.53 14.64 5.37
CA GLU A 277 -0.28 15.55 4.25
C GLU A 277 -0.12 17.00 4.70
N ILE A 278 -1.03 17.50 5.55
CA ILE A 278 -0.98 18.88 6.05
C ILE A 278 0.29 19.09 6.88
N PHE A 279 0.64 18.16 7.75
CA PHE A 279 1.86 18.24 8.56
C PHE A 279 3.11 18.35 7.69
N SER A 280 3.22 17.50 6.66
CA SER A 280 4.37 17.49 5.75
C SER A 280 4.48 18.81 4.96
N LEU A 281 3.36 19.39 4.53
CA LEU A 281 3.35 20.69 3.84
C LEU A 281 3.62 21.85 4.79
N TRP A 282 3.03 21.82 5.98
CA TRP A 282 3.16 22.87 6.99
C TRP A 282 4.61 23.01 7.48
N THR A 283 5.29 21.91 7.75
CA THR A 283 6.70 21.90 8.20
C THR A 283 7.64 22.54 7.18
N VAL A 284 7.38 22.38 5.87
CA VAL A 284 8.19 23.00 4.81
C VAL A 284 7.85 24.48 4.58
N SER A 285 6.62 24.90 4.89
CA SER A 285 6.18 26.26 4.59
C SER A 285 7.02 27.33 5.30
N GLY A 286 7.10 28.52 4.67
CA GLY A 286 7.89 29.64 5.17
C GLY A 286 7.48 30.07 6.59
N ARG A 287 8.45 30.45 7.43
CA ARG A 287 8.16 30.95 8.80
C ARG A 287 7.21 32.14 8.83
N LYS A 288 7.18 32.94 7.76
CA LYS A 288 6.22 34.05 7.56
C LYS A 288 4.76 33.59 7.62
N TYR A 289 4.48 32.36 7.21
CA TYR A 289 3.15 31.74 7.18
C TYR A 289 2.90 30.82 8.38
N GLY A 290 3.78 30.83 9.39
CA GLY A 290 3.68 29.98 10.57
C GLY A 290 4.21 28.55 10.40
N GLY A 291 4.91 28.26 9.30
CA GLY A 291 5.62 26.99 9.09
C GLY A 291 7.02 26.97 9.71
N LEU A 292 7.76 25.86 9.50
CA LEU A 292 9.09 25.65 10.09
C LEU A 292 10.25 25.88 9.11
N SER A 293 9.95 25.95 7.80
CA SER A 293 10.94 26.07 6.71
C SER A 293 11.96 24.91 6.69
N PHE A 294 11.47 23.70 6.91
CA PHE A 294 12.26 22.47 6.88
C PHE A 294 12.69 22.12 5.47
N SER A 295 13.89 21.52 5.34
CA SER A 295 14.33 20.87 4.10
C SER A 295 13.66 19.50 3.93
N SER A 296 13.73 18.91 2.74
CA SER A 296 13.21 17.55 2.49
C SER A 296 13.84 16.51 3.43
N LYS A 297 15.12 16.69 3.78
CA LYS A 297 15.83 15.84 4.73
C LYS A 297 15.24 15.95 6.13
N ASP A 298 14.96 17.16 6.61
CA ASP A 298 14.40 17.38 7.95
C ASP A 298 13.00 16.76 8.06
N VAL A 299 12.14 16.97 7.04
CA VAL A 299 10.82 16.33 6.98
C VAL A 299 10.94 14.81 6.97
N GLY A 300 11.87 14.27 6.15
CA GLY A 300 12.15 12.84 6.10
C GLY A 300 12.57 12.27 7.45
N GLN A 301 13.45 12.97 8.19
CA GLN A 301 13.88 12.59 9.53
C GLN A 301 12.72 12.58 10.53
N VAL A 302 11.91 13.64 10.55
CA VAL A 302 10.77 13.76 11.47
C VAL A 302 9.76 12.64 11.22
N LEU A 303 9.39 12.39 9.96
CA LEU A 303 8.47 11.32 9.60
C LEU A 303 9.05 9.93 9.91
N THR A 304 10.35 9.72 9.72
CA THR A 304 11.03 8.48 10.08
C THR A 304 10.98 8.23 11.59
N VAL A 305 11.30 9.26 12.40
CA VAL A 305 11.23 9.20 13.87
C VAL A 305 9.80 8.96 14.34
N ALA A 306 8.81 9.61 13.72
CA ALA A 306 7.40 9.38 13.99
C ALA A 306 6.99 7.93 13.66
N GLY A 307 7.44 7.39 12.54
CA GLY A 307 7.21 5.99 12.16
C GLY A 307 7.83 4.99 13.15
N VAL A 308 9.07 5.22 13.60
CA VAL A 308 9.71 4.40 14.65
C VAL A 308 8.92 4.48 15.95
N SER A 309 8.51 5.68 16.35
CA SER A 309 7.71 5.91 17.56
C SER A 309 6.37 5.18 17.48
N LEU A 310 5.71 5.19 16.32
CA LEU A 310 4.47 4.46 16.07
C LEU A 310 4.68 2.94 16.18
N LEU A 311 5.79 2.42 15.65
CA LEU A 311 6.10 1.00 15.73
C LEU A 311 6.41 0.55 17.17
N VAL A 312 7.14 1.36 17.94
CA VAL A 312 7.36 1.14 19.39
C VAL A 312 6.02 1.17 20.13
N TYR A 313 5.16 2.14 19.83
CA TYR A 313 3.82 2.22 20.41
C TYR A 313 3.01 0.96 20.10
N GLN A 314 2.98 0.50 18.84
CA GLN A 314 2.23 -0.70 18.43
C GLN A 314 2.72 -1.98 19.12
N ILE A 315 4.04 -2.15 19.29
CA ILE A 315 4.60 -3.38 19.86
C ILE A 315 4.42 -3.42 21.38
N PHE A 316 4.72 -2.31 22.07
CA PHE A 316 4.80 -2.30 23.53
C PHE A 316 3.55 -1.71 24.17
N VAL A 317 3.16 -0.50 23.75
CA VAL A 317 2.11 0.28 24.42
C VAL A 317 0.73 -0.23 24.06
N TYR A 318 0.45 -0.48 22.79
CA TYR A 318 -0.86 -0.95 22.33
C TYR A 318 -1.21 -2.32 22.92
N ARG A 319 -0.25 -3.26 22.98
CA ARG A 319 -0.47 -4.57 23.59
C ARG A 319 -0.86 -4.43 25.06
N TRP A 320 -0.15 -3.57 25.80
CA TRP A 320 -0.48 -3.28 27.20
C TRP A 320 -1.86 -2.62 27.34
N LEU A 321 -2.15 -1.63 26.51
CA LEU A 321 -3.41 -0.89 26.50
C LEU A 321 -4.59 -1.82 26.21
N ASN A 322 -4.46 -2.68 25.19
CA ASN A 322 -5.48 -3.63 24.78
C ASN A 322 -5.74 -4.70 25.85
N ASN A 323 -4.69 -5.19 26.53
CA ASN A 323 -4.85 -6.14 27.63
C ASN A 323 -5.52 -5.51 28.87
N THR A 324 -5.33 -4.21 29.09
CA THR A 324 -5.83 -3.51 30.29
C THR A 324 -7.24 -2.95 30.11
N LEU A 325 -7.52 -2.33 28.96
CA LEU A 325 -8.76 -1.60 28.70
C LEU A 325 -9.72 -2.36 27.77
N GLY A 326 -9.21 -3.33 27.01
CA GLY A 326 -9.95 -4.00 25.94
C GLY A 326 -10.10 -3.14 24.68
N PRO A 327 -10.28 -3.76 23.50
CA PRO A 327 -10.20 -3.08 22.20
C PRO A 327 -11.26 -1.98 22.03
N VAL A 328 -12.46 -2.16 22.59
CA VAL A 328 -13.56 -1.20 22.47
C VAL A 328 -13.29 0.08 23.27
N ASN A 329 -12.84 -0.05 24.53
CA ASN A 329 -12.55 1.13 25.36
C ASN A 329 -11.28 1.83 24.88
N SER A 330 -10.26 1.09 24.43
CA SER A 330 -9.09 1.67 23.77
C SER A 330 -9.48 2.53 22.58
N THR A 331 -10.39 2.03 21.72
CA THR A 331 -10.89 2.78 20.56
C THR A 331 -11.68 4.03 20.98
N ARG A 332 -12.52 3.93 22.02
CA ARG A 332 -13.28 5.08 22.56
C ARG A 332 -12.37 6.17 23.12
N ILE A 333 -11.35 5.80 23.88
CA ILE A 333 -10.38 6.76 24.44
C ILE A 333 -9.58 7.41 23.32
N ALA A 334 -9.12 6.62 22.34
CA ALA A 334 -8.42 7.14 21.17
C ALA A 334 -9.29 8.12 20.39
N SER A 335 -10.59 7.84 20.23
CA SER A 335 -11.51 8.75 19.53
C SER A 335 -11.79 10.08 20.25
N VAL A 336 -11.53 10.16 21.57
CA VAL A 336 -11.73 11.38 22.37
C VAL A 336 -10.43 12.17 22.54
N SER A 337 -9.29 11.50 22.41
CA SER A 337 -7.96 12.09 22.66
C SER A 337 -7.32 12.75 21.43
N TYR A 338 -7.99 12.69 20.28
CA TYR A 338 -7.57 13.28 18.99
C TYR A 338 -8.44 14.47 18.63
#